data_AF-A0A3P3W557-F1
#
_entry.id   AF-A0A3P3W557-F1
#
_cell.length_a   1.000
_cell.length_b   1.000
_cell.length_c   1.000
_cell.angle_alpha   90.00
_cell.angle_beta   90.00
_cell.angle_gamma   90.00
#
_symmetry.space_group_name_H-M   'P 1'
#
loop_
_entity.id
_entity.type
_entity.pdbx_description
1 polymer ?
#
loop_
_entity_poly.entity_id
_entity_poly.type
_entity_poly.pdbx_seq_one_letter_code
_entity_poly.pdbx_strand_id
1 'polypeptide(L)'
;MRRYGGDLQGVLDKMDYMDSLGVTAIYFRPLNDAPSLHKYDARYWHHIDVNIGPDPIKDKKTIAAEIPDDPSTWIMTEADKLFVKVISEFHKRGIKVILDYSWNHTGQTFWAWQDVLKNQEKSKYKDWYWVEKFDDPNTPENEFKYHGWVGVRELPEIKETQKQDMSKGVKSLKAIFTVKPPNSISSVWQNAGSIPIMMATLLME
;
A
#
# COMPACT_ATOMS: atom_id res chain seq x y z
N MET A 1 -4.32 -15.81 6.68
CA MET A 1 -3.70 -17.15 6.84
C MET A 1 -2.31 -17.11 6.21
N ARG A 2 -1.27 -17.60 6.88
CA ARG A 2 0.07 -17.77 6.31
C ARG A 2 0.12 -19.12 5.60
N ARG A 3 0.51 -19.17 4.31
CA ARG A 3 0.62 -20.47 3.59
C ARG A 3 1.93 -21.21 3.87
N TYR A 4 3.04 -20.48 3.95
CA TYR A 4 4.38 -21.04 4.22
C TYR A 4 5.04 -20.46 5.47
N GLY A 5 4.27 -19.74 6.29
CA GLY A 5 4.72 -19.28 7.61
C GLY A 5 5.61 -18.03 7.65
N GLY A 6 6.02 -17.45 6.51
CA GLY A 6 6.85 -16.23 6.49
C GLY A 6 6.20 -15.05 7.22
N ASP A 7 6.97 -14.39 8.09
CA ASP A 7 6.54 -13.28 8.95
C ASP A 7 7.72 -12.35 9.31
N LEU A 8 7.42 -11.26 10.03
CA LEU A 8 8.42 -10.28 10.46
C LEU A 8 9.34 -10.78 11.58
N GLN A 9 8.90 -11.77 12.37
CA GLN A 9 9.74 -12.35 13.41
C GLN A 9 10.86 -13.18 12.77
N GLY A 10 10.55 -13.98 11.74
CA GLY A 10 11.54 -14.72 10.97
C GLY A 10 12.54 -13.80 10.26
N VAL A 11 12.15 -12.57 9.91
CA VAL A 11 13.10 -11.56 9.41
C VAL A 11 14.09 -11.18 10.51
N LEU A 12 13.61 -10.83 11.72
CA LEU A 12 14.48 -10.52 12.87
C LEU A 12 15.44 -11.68 13.17
N ASP A 13 14.93 -12.91 13.17
CA ASP A 13 15.70 -14.12 13.48
C ASP A 13 16.79 -14.42 12.44
N LYS A 14 16.72 -13.82 11.24
CA LYS A 14 17.68 -13.99 10.14
C LYS A 14 18.55 -12.77 9.89
N MET A 15 18.44 -11.71 10.69
CA MET A 15 19.23 -10.49 10.46
C MET A 15 20.73 -10.73 10.58
N ASP A 16 21.20 -11.57 11.50
CA ASP A 16 22.64 -11.85 11.65
C ASP A 16 23.18 -12.63 10.43
N TYR A 17 22.35 -13.47 9.82
CA TYR A 17 22.69 -14.09 8.54
C TYR A 17 22.81 -13.06 7.43
N MET A 18 21.84 -12.14 7.32
CA MET A 18 21.86 -11.05 6.34
C MET A 18 23.11 -10.17 6.51
N ASP A 19 23.45 -9.83 7.76
CA ASP A 19 24.65 -9.07 8.11
C ASP A 19 25.93 -9.83 7.72
N SER A 20 26.00 -11.14 8.00
CA SER A 20 27.15 -11.98 7.61
C SER A 20 27.36 -12.10 6.10
N LEU A 21 26.31 -11.94 5.30
CA LEU A 21 26.41 -11.87 3.85
C LEU A 21 26.93 -10.52 3.35
N GLY A 22 26.95 -9.49 4.19
CA GLY A 22 27.34 -8.12 3.83
C GLY A 22 26.26 -7.38 3.03
N VAL A 23 24.98 -7.74 3.17
CA VAL A 23 23.90 -6.98 2.52
C VAL A 23 23.77 -5.60 3.13
N THR A 24 23.65 -4.57 2.30
CA THR A 24 23.51 -3.16 2.75
C THR A 24 22.11 -2.60 2.50
N ALA A 25 21.24 -3.38 1.87
CA ALA A 25 19.86 -3.00 1.61
C ALA A 25 18.96 -4.24 1.54
N ILE A 26 17.73 -4.12 2.04
CA ILE A 26 16.65 -5.10 1.92
C ILE A 26 15.49 -4.42 1.20
N TYR A 27 14.99 -5.10 0.18
CA TYR A 27 13.75 -4.73 -0.51
C TYR A 27 12.64 -5.67 -0.07
N PHE A 28 11.59 -5.11 0.50
CA PHE A 28 10.35 -5.83 0.80
C PHE A 28 9.38 -5.66 -0.35
N ARG A 29 8.87 -6.80 -0.84
CA ARG A 29 7.59 -6.85 -1.56
C ARG A 29 6.47 -6.29 -0.66
N PRO A 30 5.28 -5.97 -1.20
CA PRO A 30 4.26 -5.28 -0.43
C PRO A 30 3.93 -6.02 0.89
N LEU A 31 3.92 -5.25 1.97
CA LEU A 31 3.67 -5.73 3.34
C LEU A 31 2.36 -5.19 3.91
N ASN A 32 1.69 -4.29 3.18
CA ASN A 32 0.42 -3.70 3.60
C ASN A 32 -0.66 -4.78 3.76
N ASP A 33 -1.66 -4.48 4.58
CA ASP A 33 -2.77 -5.38 4.83
C ASP A 33 -3.56 -5.65 3.54
N ALA A 34 -3.68 -6.93 3.21
CA ALA A 34 -4.33 -7.42 2.00
C ALA A 34 -4.74 -8.91 2.13
N PRO A 35 -5.84 -9.34 1.49
CA PRO A 35 -6.30 -10.72 1.60
C PRO A 35 -5.42 -11.72 0.85
N SER A 36 -4.80 -11.33 -0.27
CA SER A 36 -3.91 -12.24 -1.02
C SER A 36 -2.60 -12.53 -0.28
N LEU A 37 -1.76 -13.38 -0.87
CA LEU A 37 -0.41 -13.66 -0.38
C LEU A 37 0.64 -12.69 -0.93
N HIS A 38 0.38 -12.08 -2.08
CA HIS A 38 1.33 -11.20 -2.76
C HIS A 38 1.14 -9.72 -2.35
N LYS A 39 0.00 -9.39 -1.74
CA LYS A 39 -0.30 -8.10 -1.09
C LYS A 39 -0.45 -6.87 -1.99
N TYR A 40 -0.28 -7.02 -3.31
CA TYR A 40 -0.62 -5.99 -4.31
C TYR A 40 -2.10 -5.55 -4.31
N ASP A 41 -3.01 -6.35 -3.77
CA ASP A 41 -4.44 -6.07 -3.62
C ASP A 41 -4.79 -5.44 -2.25
N ALA A 42 -4.18 -4.30 -1.96
CA ALA A 42 -4.29 -3.62 -0.68
C ALA A 42 -5.74 -3.49 -0.19
N ARG A 43 -5.96 -3.79 1.09
CA ARG A 43 -7.19 -3.49 1.84
C ARG A 43 -7.03 -2.23 2.69
N TYR A 44 -5.87 -2.07 3.32
CA TYR A 44 -5.43 -0.85 4.01
C TYR A 44 -3.97 -0.60 3.68
N TRP A 45 -3.62 0.60 3.20
CA TRP A 45 -2.23 0.96 2.93
C TRP A 45 -1.46 1.34 4.19
N HIS A 46 -2.17 1.83 5.21
CA HIS A 46 -1.58 2.39 6.43
C HIS A 46 -1.29 1.36 7.53
N HIS A 47 -1.56 0.07 7.28
CA HIS A 47 -1.24 -1.02 8.19
C HIS A 47 -0.46 -2.13 7.49
N ILE A 48 0.48 -2.70 8.23
CA ILE A 48 1.14 -3.97 7.92
C ILE A 48 0.12 -5.11 8.05
N ASP A 49 0.23 -6.11 7.18
CA ASP A 49 -0.72 -7.21 7.13
C ASP A 49 -0.82 -7.94 8.48
N VAL A 50 -2.06 -8.08 8.95
CA VAL A 50 -2.35 -8.71 10.25
C VAL A 50 -1.78 -10.12 10.36
N ASN A 51 -1.54 -10.81 9.23
CA ASN A 51 -0.98 -12.15 9.23
C ASN A 51 0.55 -12.18 9.22
N ILE A 52 1.29 -11.07 9.08
CA ILE A 52 2.76 -11.08 9.18
C ILE A 52 3.28 -10.49 10.49
N GLY A 53 2.37 -9.92 11.30
CA GLY A 53 2.58 -9.55 12.69
C GLY A 53 2.27 -10.67 13.69
N PRO A 54 2.39 -10.38 15.00
CA PRO A 54 2.29 -11.38 16.06
C PRO A 54 0.84 -11.70 16.50
N ASP A 55 -0.11 -10.77 16.36
CA ASP A 55 -1.48 -10.94 16.87
C ASP A 55 -2.55 -10.52 15.83
N PRO A 56 -2.90 -11.41 14.88
CA PRO A 56 -3.88 -11.10 13.84
C PRO A 56 -5.28 -10.80 14.36
N ILE A 57 -5.64 -11.26 15.57
CA ILE A 57 -6.98 -11.07 16.13
C ILE A 57 -7.09 -9.65 16.68
N LYS A 58 -6.10 -9.24 17.48
CA LYS A 58 -6.02 -7.89 18.02
C LYS A 58 -5.87 -6.86 16.90
N ASP A 59 -5.01 -7.12 15.93
CA ASP A 59 -4.75 -6.18 14.83
C ASP A 59 -6.02 -5.92 14.01
N LYS A 60 -6.79 -6.97 13.66
CA LYS A 60 -8.09 -6.80 13.00
C LYS A 60 -9.07 -5.96 13.83
N LYS A 61 -9.09 -6.14 15.15
CA LYS A 61 -9.96 -5.36 16.05
C LYS A 61 -9.54 -3.89 16.09
N THR A 62 -8.24 -3.62 16.13
CA THR A 62 -7.69 -2.26 16.08
C THR A 62 -8.11 -1.58 14.79
N ILE A 63 -7.80 -2.18 13.62
CA ILE A 63 -8.13 -1.63 12.30
C ILE A 63 -9.65 -1.38 12.16
N ALA A 64 -10.49 -2.30 12.65
CA ALA A 64 -11.94 -2.17 12.56
C ALA A 64 -12.54 -1.05 13.43
N ALA A 65 -11.79 -0.51 14.39
CA ALA A 65 -12.23 0.58 15.25
C ALA A 65 -11.93 1.97 14.66
N GLU A 66 -11.16 2.04 13.58
CA GLU A 66 -10.71 3.29 12.95
C GLU A 66 -11.72 3.83 11.94
N ILE A 67 -11.57 5.11 11.60
CA ILE A 67 -12.16 5.71 10.42
C ILE A 67 -11.04 5.79 9.37
N PRO A 68 -11.09 4.98 8.30
CA PRO A 68 -9.93 4.79 7.42
C PRO A 68 -9.42 6.07 6.74
N ASP A 69 -10.28 7.06 6.50
CA ASP A 69 -9.91 8.35 5.91
C ASP A 69 -9.68 9.48 6.94
N ASP A 70 -9.67 9.17 8.24
CA ASP A 70 -9.32 10.09 9.32
C ASP A 70 -8.10 9.58 10.10
N PRO A 71 -6.89 10.08 9.78
CA PRO A 71 -5.66 9.66 10.45
C PRO A 71 -5.60 9.95 11.94
N SER A 72 -6.43 10.86 12.46
CA SER A 72 -6.48 11.12 13.91
C SER A 72 -7.04 9.92 14.69
N THR A 73 -7.70 8.99 14.00
CA THR A 73 -8.23 7.75 14.57
C THR A 73 -7.29 6.57 14.47
N TRP A 74 -6.18 6.69 13.71
CA TRP A 74 -5.29 5.57 13.43
C TRP A 74 -4.49 5.15 14.67
N ILE A 75 -4.43 3.85 14.91
CA ILE A 75 -3.72 3.24 16.03
C ILE A 75 -2.78 2.17 15.48
N MET A 76 -1.50 2.28 15.84
CA MET A 76 -0.49 1.28 15.48
C MET A 76 -0.90 -0.12 15.98
N THR A 77 -1.01 -1.06 15.04
CA THR A 77 -1.23 -2.47 15.31
C THR A 77 0.03 -3.13 15.89
N GLU A 78 -0.07 -4.37 16.37
CA GLU A 78 1.12 -5.12 16.80
C GLU A 78 2.02 -5.48 15.60
N ALA A 79 1.44 -5.72 14.42
CA ALA A 79 2.19 -5.86 13.17
C ALA A 79 2.99 -4.59 12.83
N ASP A 80 2.37 -3.42 12.93
CA ASP A 80 3.02 -2.13 12.65
C ASP A 80 4.19 -1.88 13.61
N LYS A 81 3.97 -2.10 14.92
CA LYS A 81 5.02 -1.95 15.94
C LYS A 81 6.19 -2.90 15.68
N LEU A 82 5.91 -4.15 15.34
CA LEU A 82 6.95 -5.14 15.02
C LEU A 82 7.74 -4.71 13.77
N PHE A 83 7.06 -4.16 12.77
CA PHE A 83 7.72 -3.67 11.57
C PHE A 83 8.63 -2.46 11.83
N VAL A 84 8.20 -1.51 12.66
CA VAL A 84 9.06 -0.40 13.13
C VAL A 84 10.31 -0.95 13.81
N LYS A 85 10.17 -1.99 14.65
CA LYS A 85 11.31 -2.68 15.25
C LYS A 85 12.24 -3.31 14.20
N VAL A 86 11.69 -4.00 13.20
CA VAL A 86 12.48 -4.58 12.08
C VAL A 86 13.30 -3.52 11.37
N ILE A 87 12.69 -2.38 11.03
CA ILE A 87 13.40 -1.27 10.39
C ILE A 87 14.53 -0.75 11.29
N SER A 88 14.24 -0.52 12.57
CA SER A 88 15.24 -0.07 13.54
C SER A 88 16.43 -1.02 13.63
N GLU A 89 16.18 -2.33 13.70
CA GLU A 89 17.23 -3.35 13.79
C GLU A 89 18.07 -3.48 12.52
N PHE A 90 17.48 -3.28 11.34
CA PHE A 90 18.24 -3.17 10.08
C PHE A 90 19.12 -1.92 10.07
N HIS A 91 18.58 -0.77 10.46
CA HIS A 91 19.34 0.49 10.48
C HIS A 91 20.53 0.44 11.45
N LYS A 92 20.39 -0.23 12.61
CA LYS A 92 21.52 -0.46 13.55
C LYS A 92 22.68 -1.22 12.91
N ARG A 93 22.40 -2.04 11.90
CA ARG A 93 23.37 -2.82 11.12
C ARG A 93 23.83 -2.11 9.84
N GLY A 94 23.42 -0.85 9.63
CA GLY A 94 23.73 -0.11 8.40
C GLY A 94 22.97 -0.62 7.16
N ILE A 95 21.95 -1.45 7.35
CA ILE A 95 21.14 -2.03 6.27
C ILE A 95 19.96 -1.11 5.98
N LYS A 96 19.84 -0.65 4.73
CA LYS A 96 18.73 0.20 4.27
C LYS A 96 17.47 -0.63 4.00
N VAL A 97 16.31 -0.06 4.23
CA VAL A 97 15.03 -0.69 3.91
C VAL A 97 14.36 0.04 2.75
N ILE A 98 13.92 -0.73 1.74
CA ILE A 98 13.15 -0.28 0.59
C ILE A 98 11.82 -1.02 0.60
N LEU A 99 10.71 -0.29 0.46
CA LEU A 99 9.37 -0.84 0.46
C LEU A 99 8.71 -0.69 -0.90
N ASP A 100 8.07 -1.77 -1.34
CA ASP A 100 7.13 -1.77 -2.45
C ASP A 100 5.73 -1.39 -1.97
N TYR A 101 5.07 -0.50 -2.72
CA TYR A 101 3.68 -0.10 -2.51
C TYR A 101 2.96 -0.02 -3.85
N SER A 102 1.77 -0.61 -3.90
CA SER A 102 0.89 -0.56 -5.07
C SER A 102 -0.01 0.66 -5.00
N TRP A 103 0.43 1.76 -5.62
CA TRP A 103 -0.32 3.02 -5.65
C TRP A 103 -1.23 3.15 -6.88
N ASN A 104 -0.95 2.38 -7.94
CA ASN A 104 -1.71 2.44 -9.20
C ASN A 104 -3.11 1.81 -9.06
N HIS A 105 -3.32 0.94 -8.06
CA HIS A 105 -4.57 0.23 -7.83
C HIS A 105 -4.73 -0.18 -6.37
N THR A 106 -5.96 -0.58 -6.02
CA THR A 106 -6.27 -1.21 -4.74
C THR A 106 -6.72 -2.65 -4.95
N GLY A 107 -6.98 -3.39 -3.87
CA GLY A 107 -7.78 -4.62 -3.96
C GLY A 107 -9.28 -4.30 -3.94
N GLN A 108 -10.10 -5.27 -4.35
CA GLN A 108 -11.56 -5.17 -4.22
C GLN A 108 -12.04 -4.99 -2.78
N THR A 109 -11.27 -5.42 -1.78
CA THR A 109 -11.65 -5.28 -0.36
C THR A 109 -11.26 -3.94 0.24
N PHE A 110 -10.60 -3.06 -0.51
CA PHE A 110 -10.18 -1.75 -0.04
C PHE A 110 -11.38 -0.92 0.43
N TRP A 111 -11.25 -0.28 1.60
CA TRP A 111 -12.36 0.37 2.28
C TRP A 111 -13.05 1.44 1.44
N ALA A 112 -12.29 2.24 0.68
CA ALA A 112 -12.86 3.26 -0.20
C ALA A 112 -13.59 2.62 -1.40
N TRP A 113 -13.04 1.55 -1.96
CA TRP A 113 -13.67 0.83 -3.07
C TRP A 113 -14.97 0.14 -2.63
N GLN A 114 -14.99 -0.44 -1.43
CA GLN A 114 -16.20 -1.01 -0.83
C GLN A 114 -17.32 0.05 -0.66
N ASP A 115 -16.96 1.28 -0.30
CA ASP A 115 -17.91 2.39 -0.25
C ASP A 115 -18.42 2.77 -1.65
N VAL A 116 -17.56 2.79 -2.67
CA VAL A 116 -17.97 2.99 -4.08
C VAL A 116 -18.93 1.90 -4.55
N LEU A 117 -18.62 0.63 -4.28
CA LEU A 117 -19.50 -0.50 -4.63
C LEU A 117 -20.88 -0.37 -3.98
N LYS A 118 -20.93 0.07 -2.72
CA LYS A 118 -22.16 0.21 -1.96
C LYS A 118 -22.98 1.45 -2.34
N ASN A 119 -22.33 2.60 -2.51
CA ASN A 119 -22.98 3.90 -2.62
C ASN A 119 -23.00 4.45 -4.05
N GLN A 120 -22.27 3.83 -4.98
CA GLN A 120 -22.22 4.20 -6.41
C GLN A 120 -21.95 5.70 -6.59
N GLU A 121 -22.78 6.40 -7.38
CA GLU A 121 -22.65 7.86 -7.61
C GLU A 121 -22.69 8.73 -6.34
N LYS A 122 -23.21 8.19 -5.24
CA LYS A 122 -23.31 8.87 -3.94
C LYS A 122 -22.06 8.67 -3.07
N SER A 123 -21.13 7.81 -3.46
CA SER A 123 -19.88 7.60 -2.71
C SER A 123 -19.03 8.88 -2.72
N LYS A 124 -18.48 9.23 -1.54
CA LYS A 124 -17.49 10.31 -1.43
C LYS A 124 -16.15 9.98 -2.10
N TYR A 125 -15.89 8.71 -2.41
CA TYR A 125 -14.65 8.23 -3.00
C TYR A 125 -14.78 7.86 -4.48
N LYS A 126 -15.93 8.12 -5.10
CA LYS A 126 -16.19 7.75 -6.50
C LYS A 126 -15.13 8.28 -7.48
N ASP A 127 -14.61 9.48 -7.21
CA ASP A 127 -13.62 10.15 -8.05
C ASP A 127 -12.18 9.67 -7.83
N TRP A 128 -11.95 8.76 -6.87
CA TRP A 128 -10.65 8.13 -6.67
C TRP A 128 -10.33 7.08 -7.73
N TYR A 129 -11.33 6.60 -8.46
CA TYR A 129 -11.20 5.48 -9.41
C TYR A 129 -11.64 5.87 -10.81
N TRP A 130 -11.13 5.14 -11.80
CA TRP A 130 -11.60 5.22 -13.18
C TRP A 130 -12.93 4.47 -13.35
N VAL A 131 -14.04 5.10 -12.94
CA VAL A 131 -15.39 4.58 -13.21
C VAL A 131 -15.90 5.12 -14.55
N GLU A 132 -16.25 4.23 -15.47
CA GLU A 132 -16.82 4.56 -16.78
C GLU A 132 -18.33 4.78 -16.70
N LYS A 133 -19.02 3.96 -15.92
CA LYS A 133 -20.48 4.00 -15.76
C LYS A 133 -20.87 3.52 -14.38
N PHE A 134 -21.75 4.27 -13.70
CA PHE A 134 -22.40 3.83 -12.48
C PHE A 134 -23.70 3.07 -12.80
N ASP A 135 -24.11 2.23 -11.85
CA ASP A 135 -25.35 1.46 -11.96
C ASP A 135 -26.59 2.35 -11.86
N ASP A 136 -27.59 2.14 -12.73
CA ASP A 136 -28.92 2.74 -12.56
C ASP A 136 -29.84 1.73 -11.84
N PRO A 137 -30.26 1.98 -10.59
CA PRO A 137 -31.09 1.02 -9.86
C PRO A 137 -32.49 0.82 -10.48
N ASN A 138 -32.88 1.61 -11.48
CA ASN A 138 -34.15 1.48 -12.18
C ASN A 138 -34.09 0.56 -13.41
N THR A 139 -32.91 0.11 -13.81
CA THR A 139 -32.74 -0.84 -14.92
C THR A 139 -32.59 -2.27 -14.38
N PRO A 140 -32.97 -3.29 -15.17
CA PRO A 140 -32.90 -4.68 -14.73
C PRO A 140 -31.48 -5.26 -14.75
N GLU A 141 -30.54 -4.62 -15.45
CA GLU A 141 -29.15 -5.08 -15.60
C GLU A 141 -28.21 -4.18 -14.83
N ASN A 142 -27.17 -4.77 -14.22
CA ASN A 142 -26.15 -3.96 -13.58
C ASN A 142 -25.18 -3.40 -14.63
N GLU A 143 -25.10 -2.08 -14.79
CA GLU A 143 -24.23 -1.44 -15.78
C GLU A 143 -22.95 -0.84 -15.20
N PHE A 144 -22.65 -1.16 -13.94
CA PHE A 144 -21.45 -0.67 -13.27
C PHE A 144 -20.20 -1.11 -14.02
N LYS A 145 -19.45 -0.14 -14.53
CA LYS A 145 -18.25 -0.35 -15.34
C LYS A 145 -17.14 0.57 -14.87
N TYR A 146 -15.98 -0.01 -14.63
CA TYR A 146 -14.78 0.67 -14.17
C TYR A 146 -13.53 -0.01 -14.72
N HIS A 147 -12.39 0.68 -14.63
CA HIS A 147 -11.12 0.14 -15.03
C HIS A 147 -10.48 -0.67 -13.91
N GLY A 148 -9.98 -1.84 -14.28
CA GLY A 148 -9.00 -2.58 -13.50
C GLY A 148 -7.60 -2.31 -14.02
N TRP A 149 -6.61 -2.30 -13.14
CA TRP A 149 -5.21 -2.12 -13.53
C TRP A 149 -4.80 -3.18 -14.54
N VAL A 150 -4.25 -2.75 -15.67
CA VAL A 150 -3.95 -3.60 -16.85
C VAL A 150 -5.10 -4.50 -17.29
N GLY A 151 -6.35 -4.09 -17.04
CA GLY A 151 -7.56 -4.83 -17.36
C GLY A 151 -8.03 -5.84 -16.30
N VAL A 152 -7.31 -6.00 -15.18
CA VAL A 152 -7.64 -6.94 -14.10
C VAL A 152 -8.68 -6.33 -13.16
N ARG A 153 -9.93 -6.81 -13.20
CA ARG A 153 -11.05 -6.22 -12.45
C ARG A 153 -10.96 -6.41 -10.93
N GLU A 154 -10.15 -7.34 -10.47
CA GLU A 154 -9.86 -7.54 -9.05
C GLU A 154 -8.98 -6.43 -8.46
N LEU A 155 -8.40 -5.58 -9.33
CA LEU A 155 -7.51 -4.49 -8.98
C LEU A 155 -8.07 -3.14 -9.48
N PRO A 156 -9.10 -2.56 -8.81
CA PRO A 156 -9.65 -1.27 -9.18
C PRO A 156 -8.56 -0.20 -9.33
N GLU A 157 -8.51 0.42 -10.51
CA GLU A 157 -7.44 1.35 -10.86
C GLU A 157 -7.68 2.73 -10.24
N ILE A 158 -6.66 3.26 -9.57
CA ILE A 158 -6.67 4.60 -8.99
C ILE A 158 -6.54 5.64 -10.11
N LYS A 159 -7.31 6.72 -9.98
CA LYS A 159 -7.35 7.83 -10.92
C LYS A 159 -6.20 8.80 -10.66
N GLU A 160 -5.08 8.62 -11.36
CA GLU A 160 -3.84 9.40 -11.13
C GLU A 160 -3.91 10.87 -11.59
N THR A 161 -4.68 11.20 -12.63
CA THR A 161 -5.08 12.54 -13.16
C THR A 161 -5.65 12.35 -14.57
N GLN A 162 -6.05 13.41 -15.31
CA GLN A 162 -6.45 13.26 -16.72
C GLN A 162 -5.38 12.48 -17.50
N LYS A 163 -5.81 11.43 -18.21
CA LYS A 163 -4.94 10.55 -18.99
C LYS A 163 -4.06 11.36 -19.97
N GLN A 164 -2.76 11.45 -19.70
CA GLN A 164 -1.76 11.81 -20.70
C GLN A 164 -1.19 10.53 -21.33
N ASP A 165 -1.38 10.38 -22.64
CA ASP A 165 -0.70 9.33 -23.41
C ASP A 165 0.78 9.68 -23.56
N MET A 166 1.60 9.16 -22.63
CA MET A 166 3.04 9.37 -22.61
C MET A 166 3.79 8.55 -23.67
N SER A 167 3.11 7.62 -24.38
CA SER A 167 3.75 6.76 -25.40
C SER A 167 4.27 7.54 -26.62
N LYS A 168 3.80 8.78 -26.80
CA LYS A 168 4.17 9.67 -27.92
C LYS A 168 5.27 10.68 -27.58
N GLY A 169 5.76 10.71 -26.33
CA GLY A 169 6.49 11.86 -25.79
C GLY A 169 7.94 11.66 -25.33
N VAL A 170 8.49 10.44 -25.32
CA VAL A 170 9.87 10.24 -24.80
C VAL A 170 10.90 10.56 -25.89
N LYS A 171 11.24 11.84 -26.06
CA LYS A 171 12.28 12.30 -27.00
C LYS A 171 13.66 12.58 -26.38
N SER A 172 13.82 12.54 -25.06
CA SER A 172 15.14 12.55 -24.42
C SER A 172 15.06 12.30 -22.92
N LEU A 173 15.84 11.33 -22.42
CA LEU A 173 16.15 11.17 -20.99
C LEU A 173 17.10 12.29 -20.54
N LYS A 174 16.56 13.45 -20.15
CA LYS A 174 17.35 14.50 -19.50
C LYS A 174 16.48 15.39 -18.60
N ALA A 175 16.45 15.06 -17.30
CA ALA A 175 16.26 15.95 -16.14
C ALA A 175 16.19 15.06 -14.88
N ILE A 176 17.25 14.94 -14.09
CA ILE A 176 17.56 15.71 -12.87
C ILE A 176 16.35 15.83 -11.93
N PHE A 177 16.35 15.05 -10.85
CA PHE A 177 15.74 15.42 -9.57
C PHE A 177 16.70 15.06 -8.44
N THR A 178 17.35 16.08 -7.89
CA THR A 178 18.00 16.05 -6.58
C THR A 178 17.03 16.69 -5.60
N VAL A 179 16.45 15.90 -4.69
CA VAL A 179 15.90 16.41 -3.43
C VAL A 179 16.32 15.41 -2.35
N LYS A 180 17.11 15.88 -1.39
CA LYS A 180 17.60 15.11 -0.26
C LYS A 180 16.76 15.49 0.98
N PRO A 181 15.95 14.60 1.57
CA PRO A 181 15.31 14.86 2.85
C PRO A 181 16.25 14.49 4.01
N PRO A 182 16.17 15.17 5.17
CA PRO A 182 16.90 14.79 6.38
C PRO A 182 16.37 13.47 6.96
N ASN A 183 17.30 12.55 7.21
CA ASN A 183 17.25 11.37 8.08
C ASN A 183 15.87 10.81 8.47
N SER A 184 15.36 9.84 7.71
CA SER A 184 14.79 8.56 8.25
C SER A 184 14.01 7.67 7.24
N ILE A 185 14.01 7.95 5.93
CA ILE A 185 13.60 6.97 4.89
C ILE A 185 14.61 7.03 3.74
N SER A 186 15.19 5.89 3.36
CA SER A 186 16.29 5.86 2.38
C SER A 186 15.87 5.84 0.91
N SER A 187 14.66 5.36 0.58
CA SER A 187 14.02 5.50 -0.74
C SER A 187 12.70 4.72 -0.79
N VAL A 188 11.65 5.31 -1.38
CA VAL A 188 10.47 4.58 -1.88
C VAL A 188 10.73 4.27 -3.35
N TRP A 189 10.64 3.00 -3.76
CA TRP A 189 10.73 2.65 -5.18
C TRP A 189 9.34 2.79 -5.79
N GLN A 190 9.18 3.73 -6.72
CA GLN A 190 7.90 4.11 -7.32
C GLN A 190 7.83 3.53 -8.74
N ASN A 191 6.94 2.55 -8.97
CA ASN A 191 6.49 2.22 -10.31
C ASN A 191 5.30 3.15 -10.64
N ALA A 192 5.61 4.20 -11.40
CA ALA A 192 4.73 5.17 -12.06
C ALA A 192 3.79 6.03 -11.19
N GLY A 193 3.71 7.32 -11.55
CA GLY A 193 2.51 8.14 -11.36
C GLY A 193 2.34 8.82 -10.01
N SER A 194 2.22 10.15 -10.03
CA SER A 194 2.06 11.05 -8.89
C SER A 194 0.68 11.02 -8.23
N ILE A 195 0.63 10.79 -6.90
CA ILE A 195 -0.25 11.50 -5.93
C ILE A 195 0.49 11.58 -4.57
N PRO A 196 0.61 12.76 -3.94
CA PRO A 196 1.27 12.91 -2.63
C PRO A 196 0.31 12.78 -1.44
N ILE A 197 0.85 12.29 -0.31
CA ILE A 197 0.42 12.43 1.10
C ILE A 197 -0.61 11.40 1.63
N MET A 198 -0.12 10.37 2.35
CA MET A 198 -0.46 10.08 3.76
C MET A 198 0.31 8.85 4.26
N MET A 199 1.56 9.08 4.70
CA MET A 199 2.31 8.29 5.72
C MET A 199 3.72 8.90 5.83
N ALA A 200 3.79 10.17 6.25
CA ALA A 200 5.03 10.86 6.58
C ALA A 200 5.05 11.40 8.02
N THR A 201 4.18 10.87 8.89
CA THR A 201 4.12 11.29 10.31
C THR A 201 4.22 10.09 11.24
N LEU A 202 5.24 9.26 11.05
CA LEU A 202 5.58 8.19 12.00
C LEU A 202 7.08 7.89 11.97
N LEU A 203 7.89 8.94 12.06
CA LEU A 203 9.33 8.82 12.26
C LEU A 203 9.81 9.84 13.30
N MET A 204 9.88 9.34 14.53
CA MET A 204 10.83 9.70 15.59
C MET A 204 10.65 11.08 16.26
N GLU A 205 10.04 11.07 17.45
CA GLU A 205 10.81 11.50 18.64
C GLU A 205 11.79 10.38 19.04
#